data_AF-A0A5C4PRH8-F1
#
_entry.id   AF-A0A5C4PRH8-F1
#
_cell.length_a   1.000
_cell.length_b   1.000
_cell.length_c   1.000
_cell.angle_alpha   90.00
_cell.angle_beta   90.00
_cell.angle_gamma   90.00
#
_symmetry.space_group_name_H-M   'P 1'
#
loop_
_entity.id
_entity.type
_entity.pdbx_description
1 polymer ?
#
loop_
_entity_poly.entity_id
_entity_poly.type
_entity_poly.pdbx_seq_one_letter_code
_entity_poly.pdbx_strand_id
1 'polypeptide(L)'
;MANGRCRFHGGKSTGAPKGNFNSAKPGSIYSKFFTDEEQVIADAVELDSLDQEIRLFRVRLFRLIKEEQEQGELELRTKTEQTPVIGGLPMPDEGVIETKQFVKRDYHALINQTTARLQSLISQRATLTGQKADLEIKALNLEILRSKENYSSKVLSVSPTIIELIAPD
;
A
#
# COMPACT_ATOMS: atom_id res chain seq x y z
N MET A 1 42.08 -31.02 -6.69
CA MET A 1 42.16 -29.71 -6.00
C MET A 1 40.97 -29.60 -5.06
N ALA A 2 41.22 -29.48 -3.75
CA ALA A 2 40.23 -29.74 -2.70
C ALA A 2 39.50 -28.50 -2.16
N ASN A 3 39.34 -27.43 -2.95
CA ASN A 3 38.66 -26.22 -2.49
C ASN A 3 37.74 -25.69 -3.60
N GLY A 4 36.44 -26.04 -3.54
CA GLY A 4 35.40 -25.67 -4.51
C GLY A 4 35.09 -24.17 -4.56
N ARG A 5 36.04 -23.35 -5.00
CA ARG A 5 35.90 -21.89 -5.18
C ARG A 5 35.92 -21.55 -6.67
N CYS A 6 34.86 -20.90 -7.15
CA CYS A 6 34.76 -20.44 -8.55
C CYS A 6 35.57 -19.14 -8.76
N ARG A 7 36.31 -19.05 -9.87
CA ARG A 7 37.14 -17.90 -10.28
C ARG A 7 36.35 -16.61 -10.51
N PHE A 8 35.06 -16.70 -10.82
CA PHE A 8 34.20 -15.53 -11.12
C PHE A 8 33.44 -15.00 -9.90
N HIS A 9 33.45 -15.69 -8.77
CA HIS A 9 32.76 -15.26 -7.55
C HIS A 9 33.66 -15.62 -6.36
N GLY A 10 34.65 -14.75 -6.14
CA GLY A 10 35.58 -14.87 -5.03
C GLY A 10 34.91 -14.56 -3.71
N GLY A 11 34.48 -15.59 -2.99
CA GLY A 11 34.23 -15.52 -1.55
C GLY A 11 32.80 -15.84 -1.13
N LYS A 12 32.67 -16.49 0.03
CA LYS A 12 31.40 -16.61 0.75
C LYS A 12 30.97 -15.20 1.15
N SER A 13 29.87 -14.70 0.60
CA SER A 13 29.22 -13.51 1.14
C SER A 13 28.77 -13.83 2.55
N THR A 14 29.40 -13.22 3.56
CA THR A 14 29.15 -13.52 4.99
C THR A 14 27.90 -12.84 5.54
N GLY A 15 27.07 -12.23 4.68
CA GLY A 15 25.83 -11.57 5.06
C GLY A 15 26.05 -10.33 5.95
N ALA A 16 24.96 -9.61 6.22
CA ALA A 16 24.98 -8.43 7.10
C ALA A 16 25.20 -8.82 8.57
N PRO A 17 25.89 -7.99 9.39
CA PRO A 17 26.12 -8.26 10.80
C PRO A 17 24.81 -8.37 11.59
N LYS A 18 24.75 -9.32 12.53
CA LYS A 18 23.58 -9.55 13.38
C LYS A 18 23.29 -8.32 14.24
N GLY A 19 22.09 -7.75 14.12
CA GLY A 19 21.60 -6.63 14.94
C GLY A 19 21.57 -5.26 14.24
N ASN A 20 21.66 -5.21 12.91
CA ASN A 20 21.58 -3.95 12.17
C ASN A 20 20.13 -3.45 12.02
N PHE A 21 19.79 -2.33 12.68
CA PHE A 21 18.49 -1.65 12.60
C PHE A 21 18.39 -0.61 11.46
N ASN A 22 19.43 -0.44 10.63
CA ASN A 22 19.42 0.51 9.50
C ASN A 22 18.47 0.13 8.34
N SER A 23 17.63 -0.89 8.49
CA SER A 23 16.51 -1.15 7.57
C SER A 23 15.18 -0.53 8.02
N ALA A 24 15.15 0.18 9.15
CA ALA A 24 14.07 1.10 9.48
C ALA A 24 14.12 2.29 8.50
N LYS A 25 13.62 2.05 7.29
CA LYS A 25 13.41 3.12 6.30
C LYS A 25 12.30 4.03 6.82
N PRO A 26 12.42 5.36 6.73
CA PRO A 26 11.37 6.35 7.06
C PRO A 26 10.25 6.47 5.97
N GLY A 27 8.96 6.74 6.37
CA GLY A 27 7.74 6.67 5.52
C GLY A 27 6.29 6.29 6.06
N SER A 28 5.88 5.06 6.44
CA SER A 28 4.68 4.17 6.24
C SER A 28 3.49 4.26 7.16
N ILE A 29 3.31 5.27 8.00
CA ILE A 29 1.98 5.75 8.47
C ILE A 29 0.99 4.82 9.21
N TYR A 30 0.97 3.50 9.01
CA TYR A 30 0.24 2.52 9.80
C TYR A 30 0.84 2.29 11.18
N SER A 31 1.88 3.02 11.54
CA SER A 31 2.97 2.62 12.44
C SER A 31 2.57 2.54 13.87
N LYS A 32 1.63 3.40 14.17
CA LYS A 32 1.10 3.70 15.47
C LYS A 32 -0.14 2.85 15.73
N PHE A 33 -0.64 2.14 14.70
CA PHE A 33 -1.76 1.19 14.74
C PHE A 33 -1.25 -0.20 14.66
N PHE A 34 -0.24 -0.40 15.45
CA PHE A 34 0.79 -1.28 15.05
C PHE A 34 1.59 -1.46 16.34
N THR A 35 1.74 -2.69 16.83
CA THR A 35 2.74 -3.00 17.87
C THR A 35 4.09 -2.43 17.42
N ASP A 36 5.09 -2.28 18.30
CA ASP A 36 6.40 -1.73 17.91
C ASP A 36 7.01 -2.41 16.64
N GLU A 37 6.62 -3.67 16.37
CA GLU A 37 6.93 -4.44 15.13
C GLU A 37 6.23 -3.90 13.88
N GLU A 38 4.95 -3.66 14.05
CA GLU A 38 3.99 -3.22 13.09
C GLU A 38 4.36 -1.72 12.77
N GLN A 39 4.93 -0.95 13.72
CA GLN A 39 5.46 0.41 13.59
C GLN A 39 6.55 0.56 12.50
N VAL A 40 7.30 -0.50 12.20
CA VAL A 40 8.31 -0.59 11.11
C VAL A 40 7.69 -0.86 9.72
N ILE A 41 6.51 -1.47 9.66
CA ILE A 41 5.82 -1.86 8.41
C ILE A 41 5.08 -0.68 7.82
N ALA A 42 4.59 0.11 8.75
CA ALA A 42 4.39 1.50 8.60
C ALA A 42 5.70 2.28 8.69
N ASP A 43 5.81 3.57 8.93
CA ASP A 43 7.10 4.29 8.85
C ASP A 43 8.13 3.99 7.67
N ALA A 44 7.86 3.28 6.53
CA ALA A 44 8.36 3.37 5.10
C ALA A 44 7.50 3.82 3.79
N VAL A 45 6.33 4.51 3.80
CA VAL A 45 5.22 4.70 2.79
C VAL A 45 4.59 6.12 3.06
N GLU A 46 4.64 7.15 2.19
CA GLU A 46 3.79 8.42 2.16
C GLU A 46 2.27 8.39 1.68
N LEU A 47 1.26 8.76 2.51
CA LEU A 47 -0.19 8.37 2.41
C LEU A 47 -0.91 8.91 1.16
N ASP A 48 -0.21 9.73 0.41
CA ASP A 48 -0.62 10.27 -0.89
C ASP A 48 -0.58 9.19 -1.99
N SER A 49 -0.12 7.98 -1.64
CA SER A 49 -0.04 6.82 -2.51
C SER A 49 -1.14 5.78 -2.19
N LEU A 50 -1.83 5.30 -3.22
CA LEU A 50 -2.81 4.22 -3.07
C LEU A 50 -2.25 2.97 -2.39
N ASP A 51 -0.95 2.70 -2.53
CA ASP A 51 -0.27 1.58 -1.90
C ASP A 51 -0.27 1.62 -0.38
N GLN A 52 -0.60 2.76 0.18
CA GLN A 52 -0.55 3.05 1.59
C GLN A 52 -1.89 2.72 2.14
N GLU A 53 -2.94 3.34 1.60
CA GLU A 53 -4.31 3.02 1.99
C GLU A 53 -4.55 1.50 1.87
N ILE A 54 -4.00 0.86 0.84
CA ILE A 54 -4.01 -0.61 0.73
C ILE A 54 -3.35 -1.28 1.95
N ARG A 55 -2.20 -0.80 2.43
CA ARG A 55 -1.55 -1.30 3.65
C ARG A 55 -2.39 -1.06 4.90
N LEU A 56 -3.03 0.10 5.07
CA LEU A 56 -3.96 0.36 6.19
C LEU A 56 -5.04 -0.70 6.27
N PHE A 57 -5.73 -0.87 5.15
CA PHE A 57 -6.96 -1.63 5.09
C PHE A 57 -6.67 -3.12 5.24
N ARG A 58 -5.48 -3.58 4.85
CA ARG A 58 -5.00 -4.95 5.15
C ARG A 58 -4.81 -5.18 6.64
N VAL A 59 -4.18 -4.24 7.36
CA VAL A 59 -3.96 -4.34 8.81
C VAL A 59 -5.30 -4.32 9.56
N ARG A 60 -6.18 -3.41 9.15
CA ARG A 60 -7.51 -3.28 9.73
C ARG A 60 -8.35 -4.54 9.54
N LEU A 61 -8.32 -5.11 8.34
CA LEU A 61 -9.00 -6.37 8.04
C LEU A 61 -8.46 -7.51 8.92
N PHE A 62 -7.15 -7.60 9.06
CA PHE A 62 -6.51 -8.62 9.89
C PHE A 62 -6.93 -8.51 11.36
N ARG A 63 -6.94 -7.29 11.92
CA ARG A 63 -7.37 -7.05 13.29
C ARG A 63 -8.83 -7.39 13.51
N LEU A 64 -9.70 -7.03 12.56
CA LEU A 64 -11.12 -7.39 12.62
C LEU A 64 -11.33 -8.91 12.60
N ILE A 65 -10.58 -9.65 11.79
CA ILE A 65 -10.64 -11.12 11.75
C ILE A 65 -10.10 -11.73 13.05
N LYS A 66 -8.99 -11.18 13.57
CA LYS A 66 -8.40 -11.63 14.83
C LYS A 66 -9.35 -11.40 16.01
N GLU A 67 -9.91 -10.20 16.11
CA GLU A 67 -10.91 -9.85 17.10
C GLU A 67 -12.16 -10.73 16.96
N GLU A 68 -12.63 -11.01 15.73
CA GLU A 68 -13.73 -11.95 15.47
C GLU A 68 -13.47 -13.36 16.00
N GLN A 69 -12.22 -13.85 15.86
CA GLN A 69 -11.80 -15.17 16.34
C GLN A 69 -11.60 -15.23 17.86
N GLU A 70 -11.19 -14.12 18.47
CA GLU A 70 -10.98 -13.98 19.92
C GLU A 70 -12.29 -13.73 20.69
N GLN A 71 -13.43 -13.59 20.00
CA GLN A 71 -14.72 -13.30 20.60
C GLN A 71 -15.19 -14.33 21.64
N GLY A 72 -15.06 -13.94 22.91
CA GLY A 72 -15.71 -14.56 24.07
C GLY A 72 -16.62 -13.62 24.89
N GLU A 73 -16.57 -12.30 24.69
CA GLU A 73 -17.31 -11.34 25.52
C GLU A 73 -18.27 -10.43 24.74
N LEU A 74 -19.44 -10.18 25.35
CA LEU A 74 -20.47 -9.29 24.81
C LEU A 74 -20.12 -7.83 25.13
N GLU A 75 -20.17 -6.94 24.13
CA GLU A 75 -19.92 -5.51 24.34
C GLU A 75 -21.20 -4.83 24.87
N LEU A 76 -21.07 -3.93 25.85
CA LEU A 76 -22.20 -3.12 26.34
C LEU A 76 -22.62 -2.13 25.25
N ARG A 77 -23.83 -2.30 24.71
CA ARG A 77 -24.37 -1.46 23.63
C ARG A 77 -25.12 -0.25 24.16
N THR A 78 -25.95 -0.45 25.17
CA THR A 78 -26.83 0.60 25.70
C THR A 78 -27.00 0.45 27.20
N LYS A 79 -26.86 1.55 27.94
CA LYS A 79 -27.30 1.65 29.33
C LYS A 79 -28.50 2.60 29.34
N THR A 80 -29.66 2.10 29.75
CA THR A 80 -30.88 2.92 29.87
C THR A 80 -31.32 2.93 31.31
N GLU A 81 -31.52 4.14 31.83
CA GLU A 81 -31.99 4.40 33.18
C GLU A 81 -33.47 4.80 33.10
N GLN A 82 -34.34 4.03 33.76
CA GLN A 82 -35.78 4.26 33.78
C GLN A 82 -36.30 4.34 35.21
N THR A 83 -37.20 5.29 35.47
CA THR A 83 -37.94 5.34 36.73
C THR A 83 -38.90 4.14 36.78
N PRO A 84 -38.98 3.40 37.90
CA PRO A 84 -39.91 2.28 38.04
C PRO A 84 -41.35 2.76 37.82
N VAL A 85 -42.09 2.02 37.00
CA VAL A 85 -43.52 2.25 36.74
C VAL A 85 -44.28 1.05 37.28
N ILE A 86 -45.04 1.26 38.36
CA ILE A 86 -45.92 0.25 38.96
C ILE A 86 -47.35 0.70 38.72
N GLY A 87 -48.16 -0.14 38.05
CA GLY A 87 -49.56 0.18 37.76
C GLY A 87 -49.79 1.38 36.82
N GLY A 88 -48.77 1.82 36.09
CA GLY A 88 -48.88 2.93 35.12
C GLY A 88 -48.53 4.31 35.67
N LEU A 89 -48.17 4.45 36.95
CA LEU A 89 -47.64 5.69 37.51
C LEU A 89 -46.11 5.59 37.73
N PRO A 90 -45.33 6.64 37.37
CA PRO A 90 -43.92 6.70 37.70
C PRO A 90 -43.73 6.93 39.20
N MET A 91 -42.87 6.12 39.82
CA MET A 91 -42.51 6.23 41.24
C MET A 91 -41.10 6.81 41.35
N PRO A 92 -40.93 8.15 41.44
CA PRO A 92 -39.62 8.79 41.51
C PRO A 92 -38.85 8.48 42.80
N ASP A 93 -39.55 8.09 43.87
CA ASP A 93 -38.96 7.82 45.19
C ASP A 93 -38.34 6.42 45.33
N GLU A 94 -38.64 5.48 44.42
CA GLU A 94 -38.15 4.10 44.46
C GLU A 94 -36.78 3.88 43.77
N GLY A 95 -36.12 4.96 43.37
CA GLY A 95 -34.82 4.91 42.69
C GLY A 95 -34.94 4.66 41.20
N VAL A 96 -33.80 4.44 40.52
CA VAL A 96 -33.73 4.30 39.06
C VAL A 96 -33.40 2.85 38.72
N ILE A 97 -34.19 2.24 37.81
CA ILE A 97 -33.88 0.93 37.25
C ILE A 97 -32.82 1.11 36.16
N GLU A 98 -31.65 0.53 36.36
CA GLU A 98 -30.63 0.41 35.32
C GLU A 98 -30.86 -0.84 34.46
N THR A 99 -31.12 -0.65 33.17
CA THR A 99 -31.15 -1.73 32.18
C THR A 99 -29.90 -1.66 31.30
N LYS A 100 -29.16 -2.77 31.22
CA LYS A 100 -27.94 -2.89 30.39
C LYS A 100 -28.23 -3.84 29.22
N GLN A 101 -28.09 -3.35 28.01
CA GLN A 101 -28.17 -4.16 26.79
C GLN A 101 -26.76 -4.45 26.29
N PHE A 102 -26.41 -5.73 26.17
CA PHE A 102 -25.14 -6.19 25.62
C PHE A 102 -25.37 -6.75 24.21
N VAL A 103 -24.50 -6.41 23.26
CA VAL A 103 -24.60 -6.88 21.87
C VAL A 103 -23.22 -7.30 21.38
N LYS A 104 -23.21 -8.38 20.62
CA LYS A 104 -22.02 -8.83 19.89
C LYS A 104 -21.72 -7.84 18.77
N ARG A 105 -20.49 -7.34 18.70
CA ARG A 105 -20.06 -6.48 17.60
C ARG A 105 -20.21 -7.22 16.27
N ASP A 106 -20.75 -6.55 15.26
CA ASP A 106 -20.96 -7.13 13.93
C ASP A 106 -19.66 -7.10 13.10
N TYR A 107 -18.75 -8.02 13.42
CA TYR A 107 -17.49 -8.17 12.70
C TYR A 107 -17.71 -8.49 11.22
N HIS A 108 -18.75 -9.25 10.89
CA HIS A 108 -19.05 -9.62 9.51
C HIS A 108 -19.32 -8.38 8.65
N ALA A 109 -20.14 -7.43 9.14
CA ALA A 109 -20.37 -6.16 8.44
C ALA A 109 -19.07 -5.33 8.31
N LEU A 110 -18.27 -5.25 9.38
CA LEU A 110 -17.02 -4.49 9.39
C LEU A 110 -15.95 -5.09 8.45
N ILE A 111 -15.85 -6.41 8.41
CA ILE A 111 -14.95 -7.17 7.52
C ILE A 111 -15.35 -6.95 6.07
N ASN A 112 -16.64 -7.03 5.74
CA ASN A 112 -17.14 -6.82 4.38
C ASN A 112 -16.90 -5.40 3.90
N GLN A 113 -17.18 -4.39 4.73
CA GLN A 113 -16.90 -2.99 4.39
C GLN A 113 -15.41 -2.74 4.15
N THR A 114 -14.55 -3.28 5.03
CA THR A 114 -13.09 -3.12 4.95
C THR A 114 -12.54 -3.81 3.69
N THR A 115 -13.08 -4.99 3.36
CA THR A 115 -12.72 -5.75 2.15
C THR A 115 -13.13 -5.03 0.87
N ALA A 116 -14.35 -4.49 0.82
CA ALA A 116 -14.84 -3.73 -0.33
C ALA A 116 -13.98 -2.49 -0.60
N ARG A 117 -13.60 -1.74 0.45
CA ARG A 117 -12.72 -0.59 0.32
C ARG A 117 -11.32 -1.00 -0.15
N LEU A 118 -10.77 -2.10 0.38
CA LEU A 118 -9.47 -2.63 -0.06
C LEU A 118 -9.47 -3.01 -1.54
N GLN A 119 -10.53 -3.65 -2.03
CA GLN A 119 -10.69 -3.99 -3.45
C GLN A 119 -10.74 -2.73 -4.33
N SER A 120 -11.49 -1.71 -3.92
CA SER A 120 -11.56 -0.44 -4.65
C SER A 120 -10.19 0.21 -4.81
N LEU A 121 -9.39 0.25 -3.74
CA LEU A 121 -8.05 0.82 -3.75
C LEU A 121 -7.08 0.04 -4.66
N ILE A 122 -7.16 -1.30 -4.64
CA ILE A 122 -6.32 -2.15 -5.52
C ILE A 122 -6.66 -1.91 -6.99
N SER A 123 -7.95 -1.80 -7.33
CA SER A 123 -8.41 -1.49 -8.68
C SER A 123 -7.92 -0.12 -9.14
N GLN A 124 -8.07 0.91 -8.31
CA GLN A 124 -7.60 2.27 -8.62
C GLN A 124 -6.08 2.29 -8.87
N ARG A 125 -5.32 1.54 -8.07
CA ARG A 125 -3.87 1.43 -8.28
C ARG A 125 -3.53 0.78 -9.61
N ALA A 126 -4.18 -0.34 -9.95
CA ALA A 126 -3.95 -1.05 -11.21
C ALA A 126 -4.22 -0.14 -12.42
N THR A 127 -5.29 0.66 -12.36
CA THR A 127 -5.62 1.64 -13.40
C THR A 127 -4.52 2.70 -13.55
N LEU A 128 -4.08 3.32 -12.45
CA LEU A 128 -3.06 4.37 -12.51
C LEU A 128 -1.69 3.84 -12.96
N THR A 129 -1.31 2.64 -12.53
CA THR A 129 -0.08 1.99 -12.99
C THR A 129 -0.14 1.70 -14.49
N GLY A 130 -1.28 1.21 -15.00
CA GLY A 130 -1.49 1.01 -16.44
C GLY A 130 -1.38 2.33 -17.22
N GLN A 131 -2.05 3.38 -16.76
CA GLN A 131 -1.98 4.70 -17.37
C GLN A 131 -0.55 5.26 -17.41
N LYS A 132 0.22 5.08 -16.33
CA LYS A 132 1.62 5.51 -16.27
C LYS A 132 2.48 4.78 -17.31
N ALA A 133 2.34 3.47 -17.44
CA ALA A 133 3.06 2.68 -18.43
C ALA A 133 2.68 3.11 -19.87
N ASP A 134 1.39 3.37 -20.12
CA ASP A 134 0.93 3.86 -21.43
C ASP A 134 1.53 5.23 -21.79
N LEU A 135 1.65 6.13 -20.81
CA LEU A 135 2.28 7.44 -20.99
C LEU A 135 3.78 7.32 -21.27
N GLU A 136 4.48 6.43 -20.56
CA GLU A 136 5.90 6.16 -20.78
C GLU A 136 6.16 5.58 -22.18
N ILE A 137 5.33 4.63 -22.64
CA ILE A 137 5.41 4.07 -24.00
C ILE A 137 5.20 5.18 -25.05
N LYS A 138 4.22 6.05 -24.85
CA LYS A 138 3.96 7.19 -25.75
C LYS A 138 5.13 8.17 -25.79
N ALA A 139 5.73 8.47 -24.63
CA ALA A 139 6.90 9.36 -24.55
C ALA A 139 8.10 8.79 -25.33
N LEU A 140 8.39 7.50 -25.17
CA LEU A 140 9.46 6.81 -25.90
C LEU A 140 9.22 6.80 -27.41
N ASN A 141 7.99 6.54 -27.84
CA ASN A 141 7.64 6.57 -29.26
C ASN A 141 7.85 7.97 -29.87
N LEU A 142 7.49 9.04 -29.15
CA LEU A 142 7.74 10.42 -29.59
C LEU A 142 9.24 10.73 -29.68
N GLU A 143 10.04 10.23 -28.74
CA GLU A 143 11.50 10.41 -28.75
C GLU A 143 12.17 9.66 -29.92
N ILE A 144 11.69 8.45 -30.23
CA ILE A 144 12.13 7.68 -31.42
C ILE A 144 11.76 8.43 -32.71
N LEU A 145 10.57 9.03 -32.79
CA LEU A 145 10.17 9.82 -33.96
C LEU A 145 11.04 11.07 -34.10
N ARG A 146 11.25 11.82 -33.01
CA ARG A 146 12.12 13.00 -32.99
C ARG A 146 13.56 12.69 -33.37
N SER A 147 14.11 11.57 -32.91
CA SER A 147 15.48 11.16 -33.26
C SER A 147 15.59 10.74 -34.73
N LYS A 148 14.57 10.08 -35.31
CA LYS A 148 14.49 9.78 -36.75
C LYS A 148 14.41 11.05 -37.60
N GLU A 149 13.60 12.03 -37.21
CA GLU A 149 13.51 13.33 -37.91
C GLU A 149 14.85 14.08 -37.87
N ASN A 150 15.49 14.14 -36.71
CA ASN A 150 16.81 14.76 -36.55
C ASN A 150 17.90 14.05 -37.38
N TYR A 151 17.84 12.73 -37.48
CA TYR A 151 18.76 11.97 -38.33
C TYR A 151 18.51 12.26 -39.82
N SER A 152 17.25 12.25 -40.25
CA SER A 152 16.86 12.53 -41.63
C SER A 152 17.24 13.95 -42.06
N SER A 153 17.02 14.96 -41.21
CA SER A 153 17.42 16.34 -41.49
C SER A 153 18.93 16.52 -41.55
N LYS A 154 19.69 15.82 -40.70
CA LYS A 154 21.15 15.84 -40.71
C LYS A 154 21.73 15.19 -41.97
N VAL A 155 21.17 14.06 -42.42
CA VAL A 155 21.57 13.41 -43.68
C VAL A 155 21.30 14.30 -44.90
N LEU A 156 20.18 15.02 -44.92
CA LEU A 156 19.86 15.97 -46.00
C LEU A 156 20.77 17.21 -46.02
N SER A 157 21.33 17.61 -44.87
CA SER A 157 22.26 18.75 -44.77
C SER A 157 23.69 18.43 -45.20
N VAL A 158 24.05 17.14 -45.28
CA VAL A 158 25.35 16.69 -45.79
C VAL A 158 25.17 16.31 -47.25
N SER A 159 25.12 17.31 -48.14
CA SER A 159 25.23 17.08 -49.58
C SER A 159 26.54 16.34 -49.88
N PRO A 160 26.56 15.26 -50.67
CA PRO A 160 27.80 14.62 -51.06
C PRO A 160 28.58 15.61 -51.93
N THR A 161 29.71 16.09 -51.42
CA THR A 161 30.70 16.79 -52.25
C THR A 161 31.16 15.79 -53.31
N ILE A 162 30.65 15.93 -54.53
CA ILE A 162 31.13 15.16 -55.69
C ILE A 162 32.57 15.64 -55.92
N ILE A 163 33.54 14.81 -55.54
CA ILE A 163 34.94 15.01 -55.88
C ILE A 163 35.06 14.57 -57.35
N GLU A 164 35.03 15.53 -58.27
CA GLU A 164 35.44 15.27 -59.66
C GLU A 164 36.92 14.88 -59.66
N LEU A 165 37.18 13.59 -59.90
CA LEU A 165 38.50 13.05 -60.17
C LEU A 165 38.98 13.61 -61.52
N ILE A 166 39.81 14.64 -61.46
CA ILE A 166 40.58 15.14 -62.60
C ILE A 166 41.58 14.03 -62.98
N ALA A 167 41.36 13.40 -64.14
CA ALA A 167 42.32 12.48 -64.74
C ALA A 167 43.51 13.28 -65.30
N PRO A 168 44.77 12.91 -65.02
CA PRO A 168 45.91 13.50 -65.69
C PRO A 168 46.15 12.84 -67.05
N ASP A 169 46.48 13.68 -68.04
CA ASP A 169 46.85 13.32 -69.42
C ASP A 169 48.13 12.46 -69.53
#